data_AF-A0A2B4S1C3-F1
#
_entry.id   AF-A0A2B4S1C3-F1
#
_cell.length_a   1.000
_cell.length_b   1.000
_cell.length_c   1.000
_cell.angle_alpha   90.00
_cell.angle_beta   90.00
_cell.angle_gamma   90.00
#
_symmetry.space_group_name_H-M   'P 1'
#
loop_
_entity.id
_entity.type
_entity.pdbx_description
1 polymer ?
#
loop_
_entity_poly.entity_id
_entity_poly.type
_entity_poly.pdbx_seq_one_letter_code
_entity_poly.pdbx_strand_id
1 'polypeptide(L)'
;MYSEVTFILIHKLKACTFDFENGIDGWEKTGTAFNNQPTYGDNPTARKRGQPAKQQGDWWIGGFEDRPSKVASPGKVQGDRPRGTLISPSFKINGPNITFLIGGGCKMNSARAELVINNQVVRIKTGNCNESMRLKSWDVQNFIGQRARVRLVDNSSEGWGHINFDLLGGDISCEEDKI
;
A
#
# COMPACT_ATOMS: atom_id res chain seq x y z
N MET A 1 21.57 40.13 -27.63
CA MET A 1 20.26 39.50 -27.74
C MET A 1 20.49 37.99 -27.67
N TYR A 2 20.54 37.43 -26.46
CA TYR A 2 20.69 35.98 -26.27
C TYR A 2 19.30 35.40 -26.01
N SER A 3 18.93 34.42 -26.81
CA SER A 3 17.68 33.67 -26.74
C SER A 3 17.69 32.79 -25.49
N GLU A 4 16.68 32.89 -24.64
CA GLU A 4 16.44 31.89 -23.61
C GLU A 4 15.92 30.62 -24.27
N VAL A 5 16.68 29.52 -24.13
CA VAL A 5 16.22 28.18 -24.49
C VAL A 5 15.47 27.63 -23.28
N THR A 6 14.15 27.62 -23.35
CA THR A 6 13.30 26.96 -22.36
C THR A 6 13.55 25.45 -22.42
N PHE A 7 14.32 24.91 -21.49
CA PHE A 7 14.45 23.46 -21.32
C PHE A 7 13.11 22.89 -20.86
N ILE A 8 12.37 22.26 -21.78
CA ILE A 8 11.23 21.43 -21.43
C ILE A 8 11.79 20.16 -20.79
N LEU A 9 11.73 20.08 -19.46
CA LEU A 9 12.08 18.88 -18.71
C LEU A 9 11.04 17.80 -19.01
N ILE A 10 11.35 16.89 -19.94
CA ILE A 10 10.53 15.71 -20.21
C ILE A 10 10.72 14.76 -19.03
N HIS A 11 9.81 14.79 -18.07
CA HIS A 11 9.76 13.80 -17.00
C HIS A 11 9.47 12.43 -17.63
N LYS A 12 10.45 11.52 -17.56
CA LYS A 12 10.24 10.13 -17.98
C LYS A 12 9.43 9.41 -16.90
N LEU A 13 8.38 8.74 -17.35
CA LEU A 13 7.55 7.89 -16.53
C LEU A 13 8.06 6.45 -16.66
N LYS A 14 8.39 5.81 -15.55
CA LYS A 14 8.83 4.41 -15.50
C LYS A 14 7.72 3.56 -14.90
N ALA A 15 7.50 2.36 -15.46
CA ALA A 15 6.63 1.38 -14.83
C ALA A 15 7.07 1.15 -13.37
N CYS A 16 6.13 1.21 -12.44
CA CYS A 16 6.42 1.02 -11.02
C CYS A 16 5.40 0.13 -10.34
N THR A 17 5.86 -0.51 -9.27
CA THR A 17 5.08 -1.31 -8.34
C THR A 17 5.30 -0.79 -6.93
N PHE A 18 4.33 -1.03 -6.06
CA PHE A 18 4.46 -0.83 -4.62
C PHE A 18 4.36 -2.19 -3.94
N ASP A 19 5.51 -2.83 -3.77
CA ASP A 19 5.69 -4.16 -3.18
C ASP A 19 6.41 -4.12 -1.83
N PHE A 20 6.77 -2.93 -1.34
CA PHE A 20 7.40 -2.69 -0.03
C PHE A 20 8.77 -3.33 0.20
N GLU A 21 9.36 -3.99 -0.81
CA GLU A 21 10.67 -4.63 -0.73
C GLU A 21 11.81 -3.63 -0.47
N ASN A 22 11.58 -2.36 -0.83
CA ASN A 22 12.49 -1.25 -0.59
C ASN A 22 11.99 -0.30 0.51
N GLY A 23 11.08 -0.75 1.36
CA GLY A 23 10.51 0.04 2.44
C GLY A 23 9.34 0.94 1.99
N ILE A 24 9.07 1.95 2.82
CA ILE A 24 7.99 2.93 2.64
C ILE A 24 8.51 4.36 2.60
N ASP A 25 9.75 4.54 2.16
CA ASP A 25 10.31 5.87 1.95
C ASP A 25 9.48 6.64 0.91
N GLY A 26 9.20 7.92 1.18
CA GLY A 26 8.31 8.74 0.36
C GLY A 26 6.80 8.52 0.59
N TRP A 27 6.40 7.57 1.44
CA TRP A 27 5.01 7.43 1.87
C TRP A 27 4.68 8.39 3.02
N GLU A 28 3.50 8.99 2.96
CA GLU A 28 2.98 9.84 4.03
C GLU A 28 2.22 8.99 5.05
N LYS A 29 2.55 9.18 6.34
CA LYS A 29 1.93 8.45 7.45
C LYS A 29 1.16 9.39 8.36
N THR A 30 0.03 8.91 8.87
CA THR A 30 -0.68 9.52 10.01
C THR A 30 -0.90 8.49 11.10
N GLY A 31 -1.09 8.95 12.34
CA GLY A 31 -1.32 8.06 13.48
C GLY A 31 -0.11 7.16 13.77
N THR A 32 -0.37 5.96 14.30
CA THR A 32 0.68 5.04 14.76
C THR A 32 0.60 3.65 14.15
N ALA A 33 -0.42 3.33 13.35
CA ALA A 33 -0.58 1.99 12.75
C ALA A 33 0.59 1.55 11.86
N PHE A 34 1.26 2.51 11.20
CA PHE A 34 2.31 2.23 10.23
C PHE A 34 3.72 2.58 10.73
N ASN A 35 3.91 2.70 12.05
CA ASN A 35 5.21 3.07 12.62
C ASN A 35 6.26 1.95 12.48
N ASN A 36 5.83 0.69 12.55
CA ASN A 36 6.70 -0.48 12.50
C ASN A 36 6.56 -1.26 11.19
N GLN A 37 6.32 -0.54 10.08
CA GLN A 37 6.01 -1.10 8.76
C GLN A 37 7.05 -0.67 7.71
N PRO A 38 7.28 -1.45 6.64
CA PRO A 38 6.68 -2.76 6.36
C PRO A 38 7.18 -3.85 7.32
N THR A 39 6.44 -4.95 7.41
CA THR A 39 6.78 -6.09 8.26
C THR A 39 7.52 -7.17 7.46
N TYR A 40 8.51 -7.81 8.07
CA TYR A 40 9.34 -8.83 7.42
C TYR A 40 8.80 -10.26 7.61
N GLY A 41 8.59 -10.98 6.51
CA GLY A 41 8.20 -12.38 6.46
C GLY A 41 6.75 -12.67 6.86
N ASP A 42 6.37 -13.96 6.82
CA ASP A 42 5.01 -14.41 7.13
C ASP A 42 4.77 -14.49 8.65
N ASN A 43 4.45 -13.33 9.24
CA ASN A 43 4.21 -13.20 10.67
C ASN A 43 2.95 -13.95 11.16
N PRO A 44 1.81 -13.96 10.45
CA PRO A 44 0.68 -14.82 10.78
C PRO A 44 1.04 -16.30 10.93
N THR A 45 1.88 -16.83 10.03
CA THR A 45 2.39 -18.20 10.16
C THR A 45 3.31 -18.34 11.38
N ALA A 46 4.24 -17.41 11.59
CA ALA A 46 5.16 -17.44 12.73
C ALA A 46 4.44 -17.42 14.08
N ARG A 47 3.34 -16.65 14.21
CA ARG A 47 2.48 -16.61 15.40
C ARG A 47 1.37 -17.68 15.43
N LYS A 48 1.46 -18.68 14.55
CA LYS A 48 0.56 -19.85 14.49
C LYS A 48 -0.93 -19.49 14.32
N ARG A 49 -1.22 -18.43 13.58
CA ARG A 49 -2.60 -17.95 13.35
C ARG A 49 -3.45 -18.88 12.47
N GLY A 50 -2.80 -19.77 11.70
CA GLY A 50 -3.45 -20.67 10.74
C GLY A 50 -3.92 -19.98 9.45
N GLN A 51 -3.49 -18.73 9.23
CA GLN A 51 -3.86 -17.90 8.08
C GLN A 51 -2.57 -17.27 7.54
N PRO A 52 -1.78 -17.97 6.71
CA PRO A 52 -0.51 -17.43 6.20
C PRO A 52 -0.76 -16.11 5.46
N ALA A 53 0.13 -15.14 5.57
CA ALA A 53 -0.06 -13.82 4.97
C ALA A 53 -0.21 -13.88 3.43
N LYS A 54 0.53 -14.80 2.77
CA LYS A 54 0.58 -14.94 1.30
C LYS A 54 1.06 -13.65 0.61
N GLN A 55 2.04 -12.98 1.22
CA GLN A 55 2.74 -11.85 0.63
C GLN A 55 3.57 -12.28 -0.59
N GLN A 56 3.85 -11.33 -1.47
CA GLN A 56 4.87 -11.47 -2.49
C GLN A 56 6.19 -10.95 -1.93
N GLY A 57 7.27 -11.71 -2.11
CA GLY A 57 8.56 -11.33 -1.57
C GLY A 57 8.62 -11.49 -0.05
N ASP A 58 9.37 -10.60 0.58
CA ASP A 58 9.77 -10.66 1.97
C ASP A 58 9.08 -9.59 2.83
N TRP A 59 8.63 -8.48 2.23
CA TRP A 59 8.14 -7.30 2.94
C TRP A 59 6.74 -6.93 2.49
N TRP A 60 5.89 -6.54 3.43
CA TRP A 60 4.50 -6.19 3.14
C TRP A 60 3.93 -5.30 4.26
N ILE A 61 2.77 -4.70 4.04
CA ILE A 61 2.05 -3.96 5.09
C ILE A 61 1.17 -4.92 5.86
N GLY A 62 1.43 -5.11 7.15
CA GLY A 62 0.59 -5.88 8.06
C GLY A 62 0.30 -5.09 9.32
N GLY A 63 -0.83 -4.37 9.36
CA GLY A 63 -1.18 -3.45 10.44
C GLY A 63 -1.35 -4.08 11.82
N PHE A 64 -1.42 -5.41 11.92
CA PHE A 64 -1.40 -6.13 13.20
C PHE A 64 0.01 -6.51 13.68
N GLU A 65 0.94 -6.65 12.74
CA GLU A 65 2.24 -7.28 12.94
C GLU A 65 3.28 -6.26 13.42
N ASP A 66 4.31 -6.74 14.14
CA ASP A 66 5.38 -5.92 14.72
C ASP A 66 6.75 -6.57 14.48
N ARG A 67 7.10 -6.73 13.20
CA ARG A 67 8.42 -7.23 12.78
C ARG A 67 9.07 -6.28 11.76
N PRO A 68 9.54 -5.10 12.20
CA PRO A 68 10.08 -4.08 11.30
C PRO A 68 11.48 -4.40 10.74
N SER A 69 12.08 -5.53 11.10
CA SER A 69 13.42 -5.90 10.64
C SER A 69 13.63 -7.41 10.61
N LYS A 70 14.63 -7.87 9.84
CA LYS A 70 15.00 -9.29 9.75
C LYS A 70 15.40 -9.89 11.11
N VAL A 71 15.98 -9.06 11.98
CA VAL A 71 16.45 -9.44 13.31
C VAL A 71 15.37 -9.36 14.39
N ALA A 72 14.26 -8.64 14.13
CA ALA A 72 13.12 -8.65 15.02
C ALA A 72 12.48 -10.05 15.05
N SER A 73 12.01 -10.46 16.23
CA SER A 73 11.46 -11.81 16.44
C SER A 73 10.25 -12.08 15.54
N PRO A 74 10.22 -13.21 14.80
CA PRO A 74 9.05 -13.65 14.03
C PRO A 74 7.75 -13.66 14.84
N GLY A 75 6.66 -13.13 14.26
CA GLY A 75 5.31 -13.24 14.83
C GLY A 75 5.01 -12.31 16.00
N LYS A 76 5.87 -11.30 16.26
CA LYS A 76 5.52 -10.20 17.17
C LYS A 76 4.36 -9.37 16.61
N VAL A 77 3.57 -8.78 17.51
CA VAL A 77 2.32 -8.11 17.17
C VAL A 77 2.23 -6.75 17.88
N GLN A 78 1.69 -5.76 17.18
CA GLN A 78 1.24 -4.50 17.78
C GLN A 78 -0.27 -4.51 18.11
N GLY A 79 -1.01 -5.47 17.53
CA GLY A 79 -2.44 -5.64 17.73
C GLY A 79 -3.28 -4.63 16.93
N ASP A 80 -4.61 -4.67 17.13
CA ASP A 80 -5.55 -3.78 16.42
C ASP A 80 -5.60 -2.36 17.00
N ARG A 81 -4.99 -2.09 18.17
CA ARG A 81 -5.14 -0.79 18.85
C ARG A 81 -4.68 0.41 18.01
N PRO A 82 -3.50 0.39 17.35
CA PRO A 82 -3.01 1.50 16.54
C PRO A 82 -3.97 1.86 15.40
N ARG A 83 -4.03 3.13 15.05
CA ARG A 83 -4.80 3.65 13.91
C ARG A 83 -3.97 4.62 13.10
N GLY A 84 -4.33 4.81 11.84
CA GLY A 84 -3.61 5.72 10.97
C GLY A 84 -3.93 5.50 9.50
N THR A 85 -3.20 6.24 8.66
CA THR A 85 -3.21 6.06 7.22
C THR A 85 -1.79 6.01 6.68
N LEU A 86 -1.59 5.26 5.60
CA LEU A 86 -0.35 5.20 4.84
C LEU A 86 -0.67 5.54 3.38
N ILE A 87 -0.09 6.62 2.86
CA ILE A 87 -0.42 7.17 1.55
C ILE A 87 0.79 7.13 0.63
N SER A 88 0.67 6.52 -0.54
CA SER A 88 1.77 6.33 -1.48
C SER A 88 2.25 7.65 -2.08
N PRO A 89 3.47 7.68 -2.65
CA PRO A 89 3.79 8.62 -3.72
C PRO A 89 2.75 8.61 -4.84
N SER A 90 2.69 9.69 -5.60
CA SER A 90 1.76 9.80 -6.73
C SER A 90 2.26 9.02 -7.94
N PHE A 91 1.35 8.29 -8.59
CA PHE A 91 1.61 7.57 -9.83
C PHE A 91 0.58 7.94 -10.89
N LYS A 92 0.94 7.77 -12.17
CA LYS A 92 0.05 7.93 -13.31
C LYS A 92 -0.59 6.59 -13.68
N ILE A 93 -1.89 6.61 -13.97
CA ILE A 93 -2.64 5.47 -14.50
C ILE A 93 -2.48 5.45 -16.02
N ASN A 94 -1.96 4.36 -16.56
CA ASN A 94 -1.69 4.23 -18.00
C ASN A 94 -2.61 3.20 -18.68
N GLY A 95 -3.15 2.24 -17.91
CA GLY A 95 -4.08 1.24 -18.43
C GLY A 95 -5.31 1.01 -17.55
N PRO A 96 -6.17 0.04 -17.93
CA PRO A 96 -7.53 -0.05 -17.41
C PRO A 96 -7.64 -0.71 -16.03
N ASN A 97 -6.58 -1.36 -15.55
CA ASN A 97 -6.63 -2.14 -14.31
C ASN A 97 -5.44 -1.82 -13.40
N ILE A 98 -5.73 -1.72 -12.11
CA ILE A 98 -4.75 -1.76 -11.02
C ILE A 98 -5.04 -3.01 -10.20
N THR A 99 -4.02 -3.80 -9.91
CA THR A 99 -4.12 -5.02 -9.10
C THR A 99 -3.25 -4.93 -7.86
N PHE A 100 -3.68 -5.59 -6.79
CA PHE A 100 -2.96 -5.62 -5.51
C PHE A 100 -3.40 -6.82 -4.67
N LEU A 101 -2.56 -7.20 -3.72
CA LEU A 101 -2.88 -8.15 -2.67
C LEU A 101 -3.48 -7.41 -1.47
N ILE A 102 -4.60 -7.91 -0.94
CA ILE A 102 -5.22 -7.34 0.25
C ILE A 102 -5.83 -8.42 1.15
N GLY A 103 -5.62 -8.26 2.46
CA GLY A 103 -6.14 -9.09 3.55
C GLY A 103 -6.53 -8.20 4.74
N GLY A 104 -6.56 -8.77 5.95
CA GLY A 104 -7.00 -8.08 7.15
C GLY A 104 -8.52 -7.84 7.15
N GLY A 105 -8.95 -6.71 7.69
CA GLY A 105 -10.35 -6.38 7.93
C GLY A 105 -11.25 -6.29 6.70
N CYS A 106 -12.55 -6.53 6.92
CA CYS A 106 -13.57 -6.58 5.87
C CYS A 106 -14.65 -5.49 5.98
N LYS A 107 -14.54 -4.59 6.98
CA LYS A 107 -15.49 -3.49 7.17
C LYS A 107 -14.93 -2.22 6.53
N MET A 108 -15.68 -1.60 5.62
CA MET A 108 -15.23 -0.40 4.88
C MET A 108 -14.93 0.78 5.81
N ASN A 109 -15.67 0.96 6.91
CA ASN A 109 -15.40 2.03 7.88
C ASN A 109 -14.21 1.73 8.83
N SER A 110 -13.62 0.54 8.75
CA SER A 110 -12.57 0.04 9.64
C SER A 110 -11.21 0.01 8.94
N ALA A 111 -11.01 -0.96 8.04
CA ALA A 111 -9.73 -1.22 7.39
C ALA A 111 -9.92 -1.42 5.89
N ARG A 112 -9.21 -0.63 5.07
CA ARG A 112 -9.43 -0.58 3.61
C ARG A 112 -8.26 0.03 2.84
N ALA A 113 -8.18 -0.32 1.56
CA ALA A 113 -7.39 0.40 0.57
C ALA A 113 -8.30 1.30 -0.26
N GLU A 114 -7.84 2.51 -0.54
CA GLU A 114 -8.53 3.52 -1.31
C GLU A 114 -7.67 4.00 -2.49
N LEU A 115 -8.25 4.11 -3.68
CA LEU A 115 -7.65 4.85 -4.79
C LEU A 115 -8.12 6.29 -4.72
N VAL A 116 -7.18 7.23 -4.69
CA VAL A 116 -7.44 8.66 -4.51
C VAL A 116 -6.96 9.43 -5.73
N ILE A 117 -7.83 10.24 -6.32
CA ILE A 117 -7.54 11.15 -7.45
C ILE A 117 -8.06 12.53 -7.07
N ASN A 118 -7.25 13.58 -7.23
CA ASN A 118 -7.63 14.96 -6.87
C ASN A 118 -8.24 15.07 -5.45
N ASN A 119 -7.64 14.35 -4.50
CA ASN A 119 -8.07 14.27 -3.09
C ASN A 119 -9.48 13.64 -2.88
N GLN A 120 -10.05 13.00 -3.91
CA GLN A 120 -11.31 12.28 -3.84
C GLN A 120 -11.08 10.78 -3.90
N VAL A 121 -11.78 10.02 -3.06
CA VAL A 121 -11.76 8.55 -3.09
C VAL A 121 -12.64 8.07 -4.23
N VAL A 122 -12.02 7.47 -5.24
CA VAL A 122 -12.72 7.00 -6.46
C VAL A 122 -12.95 5.49 -6.49
N ARG A 123 -12.17 4.73 -5.71
CA ARG A 123 -12.33 3.28 -5.53
C ARG A 123 -11.96 2.87 -4.11
N ILE A 124 -12.60 1.81 -3.61
CA ILE A 124 -12.35 1.23 -2.29
C ILE A 124 -12.34 -0.30 -2.41
N LYS A 125 -11.43 -0.97 -1.71
CA LYS A 125 -11.51 -2.42 -1.43
C LYS A 125 -11.08 -2.69 0.02
N THR A 126 -11.67 -3.72 0.62
CA THR A 126 -11.29 -4.25 1.93
C THR A 126 -10.60 -5.61 1.77
N GLY A 127 -10.05 -6.14 2.85
CA GLY A 127 -9.74 -7.56 2.99
C GLY A 127 -11.01 -8.40 3.16
N ASN A 128 -10.84 -9.58 3.78
CA ASN A 128 -11.90 -10.57 3.96
C ASN A 128 -12.06 -11.03 5.43
N CYS A 129 -11.62 -10.21 6.39
CA CYS A 129 -11.51 -10.60 7.80
C CYS A 129 -10.67 -11.88 7.93
N ASN A 130 -9.50 -11.84 7.27
CA ASN A 130 -8.58 -12.95 7.15
C ASN A 130 -7.17 -12.41 6.91
N GLU A 131 -6.17 -12.96 7.59
CA GLU A 131 -4.78 -12.51 7.43
C GLU A 131 -4.25 -12.76 6.01
N SER A 132 -4.67 -13.87 5.40
CA SER A 132 -4.25 -14.24 4.05
C SER A 132 -4.74 -13.20 3.05
N MET A 133 -3.79 -12.53 2.42
CA MET A 133 -4.04 -11.62 1.34
C MET A 133 -4.51 -12.38 0.09
N ARG A 134 -5.36 -11.71 -0.69
CA ARG A 134 -5.84 -12.21 -1.98
C ARG A 134 -5.72 -11.12 -3.03
N LEU A 135 -5.45 -11.55 -4.27
CA LEU A 135 -5.45 -10.65 -5.42
C LEU A 135 -6.83 -10.01 -5.58
N LYS A 136 -6.87 -8.69 -5.62
CA LYS A 136 -8.03 -7.89 -5.98
C LYS A 136 -7.61 -6.86 -7.04
N SER A 137 -8.61 -6.30 -7.71
CA SER A 137 -8.41 -5.28 -8.73
C SER A 137 -9.38 -4.11 -8.58
N TRP A 138 -8.94 -2.97 -9.12
CA TRP A 138 -9.79 -1.84 -9.46
C TRP A 138 -9.84 -1.70 -10.98
N ASP A 139 -11.06 -1.60 -11.52
CA ASP A 139 -11.30 -1.06 -12.85
C ASP A 139 -11.13 0.47 -12.78
N VAL A 140 -10.15 0.95 -13.54
CA VAL A 140 -9.74 2.36 -13.61
C VAL A 140 -9.75 2.88 -15.05
N GLN A 141 -10.49 2.23 -15.96
CA GLN A 141 -10.54 2.65 -17.37
C GLN A 141 -10.90 4.13 -17.53
N ASN A 142 -11.84 4.64 -16.72
CA ASN A 142 -12.26 6.05 -16.74
C ASN A 142 -11.24 7.04 -16.16
N PHE A 143 -10.13 6.54 -15.61
CA PHE A 143 -9.09 7.34 -14.96
C PHE A 143 -7.73 7.25 -15.67
N ILE A 144 -7.67 6.59 -16.82
CA ILE A 144 -6.44 6.54 -17.63
C ILE A 144 -5.96 7.96 -17.95
N GLY A 145 -4.65 8.18 -17.80
CA GLY A 145 -3.99 9.47 -17.94
C GLY A 145 -3.97 10.32 -16.67
N GLN A 146 -4.82 10.04 -15.68
CA GLN A 146 -4.86 10.79 -14.43
C GLN A 146 -3.79 10.32 -13.44
N ARG A 147 -3.49 11.20 -12.49
CA ARG A 147 -2.62 10.89 -11.36
C ARG A 147 -3.43 10.43 -10.16
N ALA A 148 -2.96 9.37 -9.53
CA ALA A 148 -3.57 8.81 -8.34
C ALA A 148 -2.54 8.62 -7.22
N ARG A 149 -3.07 8.31 -6.04
CA ARG A 149 -2.34 7.76 -4.89
C ARG A 149 -3.16 6.60 -4.35
N VAL A 150 -2.51 5.63 -3.70
CA VAL A 150 -3.21 4.68 -2.85
C VAL A 150 -3.13 5.15 -1.40
N ARG A 151 -4.26 5.08 -0.70
CA ARG A 151 -4.33 5.32 0.76
C ARG A 151 -4.78 4.04 1.45
N LEU A 152 -3.92 3.50 2.29
CA LEU A 152 -4.23 2.41 3.19
C LEU A 152 -4.73 3.00 4.50
N VAL A 153 -5.81 2.44 5.03
CA VAL A 153 -6.50 2.95 6.21
C VAL A 153 -6.64 1.85 7.25
N ASP A 154 -6.17 2.12 8.47
CA ASP A 154 -6.43 1.39 9.70
C ASP A 154 -7.13 2.30 10.70
N ASN A 155 -8.44 2.14 10.85
CA ASN A 155 -9.27 3.11 11.57
C ASN A 155 -10.16 2.49 12.66
N SER A 156 -9.89 1.26 13.09
CA SER A 156 -10.61 0.63 14.19
C SER A 156 -9.64 -0.03 15.16
N SER A 157 -10.03 -0.09 16.43
CA SER A 157 -9.32 -0.87 17.46
C SER A 157 -10.07 -2.13 17.87
N GLU A 158 -11.17 -2.44 17.16
CA GLU A 158 -11.88 -3.71 17.32
C GLU A 158 -11.15 -4.83 16.57
N GLY A 159 -11.58 -6.07 16.80
CA GLY A 159 -11.05 -7.21 16.04
C GLY A 159 -11.21 -7.02 14.53
N TRP A 160 -10.15 -7.36 13.79
CA TRP A 160 -10.02 -7.06 12.35
C TRP A 160 -9.97 -5.56 12.03
N GLY A 161 -9.43 -4.78 12.96
CA GLY A 161 -9.20 -3.34 12.85
C GLY A 161 -8.04 -2.95 11.94
N HIS A 162 -7.25 -3.93 11.52
CA HIS A 162 -6.05 -3.77 10.69
C HIS A 162 -6.21 -4.18 9.22
N ILE A 163 -5.34 -3.67 8.36
CA ILE A 163 -5.19 -4.02 6.94
C ILE A 163 -3.91 -4.80 6.70
N ASN A 164 -4.00 -5.78 5.79
CA ASN A 164 -2.83 -6.41 5.17
C ASN A 164 -2.82 -6.01 3.69
N PHE A 165 -1.70 -5.50 3.17
CA PHE A 165 -1.62 -4.99 1.81
C PHE A 165 -0.24 -5.18 1.19
N ASP A 166 -0.21 -5.55 -0.09
CA ASP A 166 1.03 -5.83 -0.82
C ASP A 166 0.84 -5.73 -2.35
N LEU A 167 1.95 -5.64 -3.08
CA LEU A 167 2.07 -5.77 -4.54
C LEU A 167 1.04 -4.95 -5.33
N LEU A 168 0.95 -3.63 -5.11
CA LEU A 168 0.16 -2.78 -5.99
C LEU A 168 0.90 -2.57 -7.32
N GLY A 169 0.23 -2.90 -8.41
CA GLY A 169 0.77 -2.78 -9.75
C GLY A 169 -0.33 -2.75 -10.80
N GLY A 170 0.06 -2.98 -12.05
CA GLY A 170 -0.76 -2.79 -13.23
C GLY A 170 -0.03 -1.90 -14.23
N ASP A 171 -0.76 -1.35 -15.19
CA ASP A 171 -0.20 -0.37 -16.11
C ASP A 171 -0.24 1.02 -15.44
N ILE A 172 0.72 1.23 -14.55
CA ILE A 172 0.95 2.48 -13.82
C ILE A 172 2.42 2.89 -13.93
N SER A 173 2.69 4.18 -13.74
CA SER A 173 4.06 4.68 -13.77
C SER A 173 4.33 5.75 -12.73
N CYS A 174 5.56 5.77 -12.23
CA CYS A 174 6.05 6.73 -11.26
C CYS A 174 6.99 7.72 -11.97
N GLU A 175 7.11 8.92 -11.41
CA GLU A 175 8.13 9.86 -11.85
C GLU A 175 9.51 9.36 -11.42
N GLU A 176 10.51 9.51 -12.27
CA GLU A 176 11.90 9.33 -11.86
C GLU A 176 12.28 10.49 -10.93
N ASP A 177 12.88 10.16 -9.78
CA ASP A 177 13.51 11.17 -8.93
C ASP A 177 14.58 11.91 -9.75
N LYS A 178 14.57 13.23 -9.65
CA LYS A 178 15.62 14.07 -10.25
C LYS A 178 16.94 13.74 -9.54
N ILE A 179 17.85 13.09 -10.24
CA ILE A 179 19.27 13.02 -9.84
C ILE A 179 19.90 14.39 -10.08
#